data_AF-A0A2A2RIY8-F1
#
_entry.id   AF-A0A2A2RIY8-F1
#
_cell.length_a   1.000
_cell.length_b   1.000
_cell.length_c   1.000
_cell.angle_alpha   90.00
_cell.angle_beta   90.00
_cell.angle_gamma   90.00
#
_symmetry.space_group_name_H-M   'P 1'
#
loop_
_entity.id
_entity.type
_entity.pdbx_description
1 polymer ?
#
loop_
_entity_poly.entity_id
_entity_poly.type
_entity_poly.pdbx_seq_one_letter_code
_entity_poly.pdbx_strand_id
1 'polypeptide(L)'
;MAKNLFLLWLFAAFSAVAAPAFQTHHVLLVMADGVRWQEVFTGAEEQLISKEHGGVTKTNDIRKDFWRATPEARREALMPFFWGTLAKQGQLYGNQHKGSIGHVTNGKNFSYPGYSEILCGFSDPRIDSNAKKPNANVTVLEWLNQKPAFAGRVAAFGNWDVIPYIINRERSRL
;
A
#
# COMPACT_ATOMS: atom_id res chain seq x y z
N MET A 1 19.03 -73.99 -6.79
CA MET A 1 18.89 -72.64 -7.35
C MET A 1 17.53 -72.08 -6.98
N ALA A 2 17.42 -71.31 -5.91
CA ALA A 2 16.23 -70.52 -5.59
C ALA A 2 16.69 -69.06 -5.52
N LYS A 3 16.32 -68.30 -6.54
CA LYS A 3 16.69 -66.90 -6.74
C LYS A 3 15.87 -66.02 -5.80
N ASN A 4 16.60 -65.20 -5.05
CA ASN A 4 16.30 -63.84 -4.62
C ASN A 4 14.84 -63.37 -4.78
N LEU A 5 14.15 -63.17 -3.65
CA LEU A 5 13.07 -62.20 -3.59
C LEU A 5 12.96 -61.58 -2.18
N PHE A 6 14.03 -60.90 -1.76
CA PHE A 6 13.98 -59.91 -0.68
C PHE A 6 13.76 -58.55 -1.33
N LEU A 7 12.52 -58.27 -1.75
CA LEU A 7 12.16 -56.94 -2.23
C LEU A 7 11.77 -56.08 -1.02
N LEU A 8 12.69 -55.18 -0.65
CA LEU A 8 12.53 -54.19 0.40
C LEU A 8 11.25 -53.37 0.18
N TRP A 9 10.29 -53.50 1.09
CA TRP A 9 9.30 -52.45 1.34
C TRP A 9 9.94 -51.39 2.23
N LEU A 10 10.72 -50.49 1.64
CA LEU A 10 11.08 -49.24 2.30
C LEU A 10 9.91 -48.27 2.12
N PHE A 11 8.97 -48.30 3.05
CA PHE A 11 7.99 -47.22 3.20
C PHE A 11 8.77 -45.95 3.53
N ALA A 12 8.96 -45.09 2.53
CA ALA A 12 9.41 -43.72 2.75
C ALA A 12 8.31 -42.99 3.50
N ALA A 13 8.39 -43.00 4.83
CA ALA A 13 7.63 -42.08 5.68
C ALA A 13 8.18 -40.67 5.45
N PHE A 14 7.74 -40.04 4.36
CA PHE A 14 7.85 -38.59 4.22
C PHE A 14 6.89 -38.01 5.25
N SER A 15 7.40 -37.69 6.44
CA SER A 15 6.70 -36.81 7.36
C SER A 15 6.46 -35.50 6.62
N ALA A 16 5.20 -35.24 6.26
CA ALA A 16 4.79 -33.95 5.75
C ALA A 16 5.11 -32.93 6.85
N VAL A 17 6.19 -32.16 6.66
CA VAL A 17 6.51 -31.03 7.53
C VAL A 17 5.37 -30.05 7.38
N ALA A 18 4.49 -29.99 8.37
CA ALA A 18 3.41 -29.01 8.41
C ALA A 18 4.05 -27.62 8.32
N ALA A 19 3.61 -26.82 7.34
CA ALA A 19 4.06 -25.45 7.22
C ALA A 19 3.78 -24.72 8.54
N PRO A 20 4.73 -23.92 9.05
CA PRO A 20 4.52 -23.17 10.27
C PRO A 20 3.26 -22.31 10.14
N ALA A 21 2.46 -22.24 11.21
CA ALA A 21 1.26 -21.43 11.24
C ALA A 21 1.63 -19.96 10.93
N PHE A 22 0.81 -19.32 10.09
CA PHE A 22 0.98 -17.90 9.81
C PHE A 22 0.83 -17.09 11.09
N GLN A 23 1.80 -16.22 11.38
CA GLN A 23 1.74 -15.30 12.51
C GLN A 23 0.87 -14.06 12.22
N THR A 24 0.57 -13.80 10.95
CA THR A 24 -0.23 -12.65 10.53
C THR A 24 -1.71 -12.95 10.68
N HIS A 25 -2.36 -12.25 11.60
CA HIS A 25 -3.79 -12.40 11.88
C HIS A 25 -4.64 -11.25 11.32
N HIS A 26 -3.99 -10.10 11.04
CA HIS A 26 -4.65 -8.88 10.58
C HIS A 26 -3.83 -8.22 9.46
N VAL A 27 -4.54 -7.59 8.53
CA VAL A 27 -3.95 -6.80 7.45
C VAL A 27 -4.57 -5.41 7.52
N LEU A 28 -3.71 -4.38 7.56
CA LEU A 28 -4.12 -2.99 7.51
C LEU A 28 -3.53 -2.38 6.22
N LEU A 29 -4.41 -1.87 5.36
CA LEU A 29 -4.03 -1.07 4.20
C LEU A 29 -4.21 0.41 4.54
N VAL A 30 -3.11 1.15 4.67
CA VAL A 30 -3.12 2.59 4.95
C VAL A 30 -2.75 3.33 3.67
N MET A 31 -3.62 4.24 3.24
CA MET A 31 -3.39 5.10 2.09
C MET A 31 -3.37 6.55 2.56
N ALA A 32 -2.37 7.31 2.10
CA ALA A 32 -2.26 8.74 2.34
C ALA A 32 -2.46 9.48 1.02
N ASP A 33 -3.27 10.54 1.06
CA ASP A 33 -3.52 11.39 -0.11
C ASP A 33 -2.50 12.54 -0.17
N GLY A 34 -2.14 12.96 -1.38
CA GLY A 34 -1.29 14.13 -1.61
C GLY A 34 0.18 13.99 -1.20
N VAL A 35 0.65 12.79 -0.85
CA VAL A 35 2.06 12.55 -0.49
C VAL A 35 2.86 12.24 -1.75
N ARG A 36 3.87 13.06 -2.08
CA ARG A 36 4.76 12.79 -3.21
C ARG A 36 5.88 11.87 -2.75
N TRP A 37 6.46 11.14 -3.69
CA TRP A 37 7.54 10.21 -3.39
C TRP A 37 8.80 10.97 -2.92
N GLN A 38 8.98 12.23 -3.34
CA GLN A 38 10.07 13.07 -2.90
C GLN A 38 10.02 13.30 -1.38
N GLU A 39 8.87 13.64 -0.77
CA GLU A 39 8.78 13.79 0.69
C GLU A 39 9.18 12.50 1.40
N VAL A 40 8.73 11.35 0.89
CA VAL A 40 9.06 10.06 1.46
C VAL A 40 10.57 9.83 1.39
N PHE A 41 11.20 9.99 0.22
CA PHE A 41 12.57 9.52 -0.01
C PHE A 41 13.68 10.54 0.24
N THR A 42 13.38 11.83 0.14
CA THR A 42 14.35 12.94 0.25
C THR A 42 13.98 13.98 1.31
N GLY A 43 12.76 13.91 1.85
CA GLY A 43 12.27 14.80 2.91
C GLY A 43 11.82 16.16 2.38
N ALA A 44 11.84 17.17 3.24
CA ALA A 44 11.40 18.51 2.89
C ALA A 44 12.27 19.11 1.76
N GLU A 45 11.63 19.73 0.76
CA GLU A 45 12.31 20.42 -0.34
C GLU A 45 12.37 21.91 -0.07
N GLU A 46 13.56 22.51 -0.21
CA GLU A 46 13.78 23.93 0.10
C GLU A 46 12.86 24.86 -0.69
N GLN A 47 12.63 24.58 -1.98
CA GLN A 47 11.75 25.38 -2.84
C GLN A 47 10.31 25.43 -2.29
N LEU A 48 9.84 24.36 -1.64
CA LEU A 48 8.50 24.28 -1.06
C LEU A 48 8.42 24.82 0.36
N ILE A 49 9.55 25.16 0.98
CA ILE A 49 9.57 25.94 2.23
C ILE A 49 9.48 27.43 1.86
N SER A 50 8.43 27.77 1.10
CA SER A 50 8.17 29.12 0.60
C SER A 50 6.66 29.37 0.51
N LYS A 51 6.28 30.64 0.55
CA LYS A 51 4.88 31.04 0.33
C LYS A 51 4.47 30.85 -1.13
N GLU A 52 5.37 31.18 -2.06
CA GLU A 52 5.09 31.18 -3.50
C GLU A 52 4.89 29.77 -4.05
N HIS A 53 5.81 28.84 -3.77
CA HIS A 53 5.74 27.49 -4.35
C HIS A 53 5.08 26.47 -3.43
N GLY A 54 5.25 26.61 -2.11
CA GLY A 54 4.72 25.65 -1.14
C GLY A 54 3.49 26.11 -0.36
N GLY A 55 3.05 27.36 -0.53
CA GLY A 55 1.95 27.92 0.25
C GLY A 55 2.25 28.06 1.75
N VAL A 56 3.51 27.95 2.17
CA VAL A 56 3.92 27.98 3.58
C VAL A 56 4.08 29.42 4.05
N THR A 57 3.35 29.80 5.10
CA THR A 57 3.43 31.15 5.68
C THR A 57 4.47 31.27 6.80
N LYS A 58 4.75 30.18 7.53
CA LYS A 58 5.73 30.12 8.62
C LYS A 58 7.02 29.42 8.19
N THR A 59 7.69 29.96 7.18
CA THR A 59 8.84 29.32 6.54
C THR A 59 10.01 29.06 7.50
N ASN A 60 10.30 29.98 8.42
CA ASN A 60 11.38 29.81 9.40
C ASN A 60 11.12 28.62 10.36
N ASP A 61 9.89 28.47 10.83
CA ASP A 61 9.51 27.37 11.73
C ASP A 61 9.59 26.03 11.00
N ILE A 62 8.98 25.93 9.81
CA ILE A 62 9.03 24.72 8.97
C ILE A 62 10.47 24.35 8.61
N ARG A 63 11.31 25.35 8.31
CA ARG A 63 12.73 25.12 8.02
C ARG A 63 13.45 24.58 9.25
N LYS A 64 13.25 25.18 10.42
CA LYS A 64 13.85 24.71 11.67
C LYS A 64 13.47 23.25 11.96
N ASP A 65 12.19 22.91 11.81
CA ASP A 65 11.68 21.60 12.16
C ASP A 65 12.12 20.52 11.16
N PHE A 66 12.07 20.80 9.85
CA PHE A 66 12.16 19.75 8.82
C PHE A 66 13.35 19.86 7.86
N TRP A 67 14.06 21.00 7.78
CA TRP A 67 15.20 21.15 6.86
C TRP A 67 16.51 20.66 7.46
N ARG A 68 17.27 19.87 6.68
CA ARG A 68 18.61 19.35 7.01
C ARG A 68 19.44 19.30 5.73
N ALA A 69 20.77 19.24 5.87
CA ALA A 69 21.68 19.28 4.73
C ALA A 69 21.55 18.05 3.81
N THR A 70 21.31 16.86 4.37
CA THR A 70 21.25 15.60 3.61
C THR A 70 19.81 15.10 3.44
N PRO A 71 19.49 14.41 2.32
CA PRO A 71 18.17 13.79 2.11
C PRO A 71 17.77 12.82 3.24
N GLU A 72 18.73 12.06 3.75
CA GLU A 72 18.53 11.09 4.84
C GLU A 72 18.10 11.78 6.14
N ALA A 73 18.77 12.87 6.51
CA ALA A 73 18.41 13.62 7.71
C ALA A 73 17.07 14.35 7.53
N ARG A 74 16.76 14.84 6.32
CA ARG A 74 15.49 15.52 6.03
C ARG A 74 14.29 14.59 6.09
N ARG A 75 14.38 13.42 5.46
CA ARG A 75 13.25 12.46 5.44
C ARG A 75 13.00 11.88 6.83
N GLU A 76 14.03 11.70 7.64
CA GLU A 76 13.88 11.29 9.04
C GLU A 76 13.26 12.40 9.90
N ALA A 77 13.62 13.67 9.67
CA ALA A 77 12.97 14.79 10.34
C ALA A 77 11.49 14.95 9.91
N LEU A 78 11.17 14.76 8.63
CA LEU A 78 9.81 14.91 8.09
C LEU A 78 8.88 13.73 8.46
N MET A 79 9.40 12.50 8.41
CA MET A 79 8.62 11.29 8.65
C MET A 79 9.34 10.34 9.63
N PRO A 80 9.50 10.74 10.91
CA PRO A 80 10.33 10.02 11.87
C PRO A 80 9.85 8.60 12.14
N PHE A 81 8.54 8.36 12.21
CA PHE A 81 8.01 7.00 12.39
C PHE A 81 8.25 6.11 11.16
N PHE A 82 8.09 6.67 9.95
CA PHE A 82 8.29 5.93 8.70
C PHE A 82 9.75 5.46 8.57
N TRP A 83 10.70 6.38 8.73
CA TRP A 83 12.13 6.05 8.57
C TRP A 83 12.75 5.40 9.81
N GLY A 84 12.21 5.67 11.00
CA GLY A 84 12.64 5.09 12.27
C GLY A 84 12.14 3.67 12.50
N THR A 85 10.95 3.33 11.98
CA THR A 85 10.27 2.04 12.23
C THR A 85 9.96 1.30 10.94
N LEU A 86 9.10 1.85 10.08
CA LEU A 86 8.56 1.13 8.92
C LEU A 86 9.65 0.71 7.93
N ALA A 87 10.57 1.62 7.59
CA ALA A 87 11.65 1.33 6.66
C ALA A 87 12.69 0.34 7.22
N LYS A 88 12.84 0.25 8.55
CA LYS A 88 13.80 -0.65 9.20
C LYS A 88 13.25 -2.05 9.44
N GLN A 89 11.94 -2.15 9.65
CA GLN A 89 11.25 -3.41 9.99
C GLN A 89 10.40 -3.96 8.83
N GLY A 90 10.35 -3.24 7.71
CA GLY A 90 9.54 -3.57 6.55
C GLY A 90 10.34 -3.53 5.25
N GLN A 91 9.60 -3.40 4.16
CA GLN A 91 10.13 -3.32 2.81
C GLN A 91 9.67 -2.02 2.16
N LEU A 92 10.52 -1.44 1.33
CA LEU A 92 10.30 -0.13 0.75
C LEU A 92 10.48 -0.18 -0.77
N TYR A 93 9.50 0.35 -1.48
CA TYR A 93 9.44 0.41 -2.94
C TYR A 93 9.11 1.84 -3.38
N GLY A 94 9.52 2.23 -4.59
CA GLY A 94 9.20 3.55 -5.15
C GLY A 94 10.34 4.58 -5.10
N ASN A 95 11.54 4.18 -4.65
CA ASN A 95 12.71 5.06 -4.69
C ASN A 95 13.26 5.16 -6.12
N GLN A 96 12.83 6.19 -6.85
CA GLN A 96 13.26 6.42 -8.22
C GLN A 96 14.76 6.70 -8.34
N HIS A 97 15.37 7.36 -7.35
CA HIS A 97 16.82 7.59 -7.31
C HIS A 97 17.64 6.30 -7.19
N LYS A 98 17.01 5.20 -6.77
CA LYS A 98 17.61 3.86 -6.69
C LYS A 98 17.07 2.90 -7.76
N GLY A 99 16.37 3.40 -8.77
CA GLY A 99 15.80 2.58 -9.84
C GLY A 99 14.56 1.75 -9.44
N SER A 100 14.04 1.92 -8.21
CA SER A 100 12.76 1.30 -7.79
C SER A 100 11.62 2.19 -8.23
N ILE A 101 11.27 2.12 -9.52
CA ILE A 101 10.26 2.98 -10.13
C ILE A 101 8.88 2.33 -10.00
N GLY A 102 7.91 3.08 -9.48
CA GLY A 102 6.50 2.67 -9.40
C GLY A 102 5.62 3.71 -10.08
N HIS A 103 4.69 3.25 -10.92
CA HIS A 103 3.73 4.09 -11.63
C HIS A 103 2.35 3.43 -11.63
N VAL A 104 1.31 4.26 -11.60
CA VAL A 104 -0.05 3.83 -11.92
C VAL A 104 -0.19 3.63 -13.42
N THR A 105 -1.05 2.70 -13.82
CA THR A 105 -1.29 2.34 -15.22
C THR A 105 -2.50 3.07 -15.81
N ASN A 106 -3.36 3.68 -14.97
CA ASN A 106 -4.57 4.37 -15.44
C ASN A 106 -4.30 5.62 -16.31
N GLY A 107 -3.11 6.20 -16.25
CA GLY A 107 -2.74 7.39 -17.05
C GLY A 107 -3.51 8.67 -16.73
N LYS A 108 -4.27 8.71 -15.62
CA LYS A 108 -5.09 9.85 -15.20
C LYS A 108 -4.42 10.72 -14.13
N ASN A 109 -3.59 10.14 -13.27
CA ASN A 109 -2.85 10.84 -12.20
C ASN A 109 -3.74 11.65 -11.23
N PHE A 110 -4.94 11.15 -10.90
CA PHE A 110 -5.79 11.73 -9.85
C PHE A 110 -6.55 10.66 -9.06
N SER A 111 -7.24 11.10 -8.00
CA SER A 111 -7.72 10.30 -6.87
C SER A 111 -8.54 9.05 -7.25
N TYR A 112 -9.79 9.15 -7.74
CA TYR A 112 -10.65 7.96 -7.91
C TYR A 112 -9.96 6.88 -8.78
N PRO A 113 -9.48 7.15 -10.01
CA PRO A 113 -8.78 6.13 -10.81
C PRO A 113 -7.62 5.47 -10.06
N GLY A 114 -6.85 6.25 -9.29
CA GLY A 114 -5.76 5.73 -8.46
C GLY A 114 -6.24 4.79 -7.34
N TYR A 115 -7.23 5.21 -6.54
CA TYR A 115 -7.80 4.35 -5.50
C TYR A 115 -8.43 3.08 -6.06
N SER A 116 -9.15 3.19 -7.19
CA SER A 116 -9.72 2.01 -7.86
C SER A 116 -8.63 1.07 -8.33
N GLU A 117 -7.56 1.56 -8.95
CA GLU A 117 -6.46 0.71 -9.40
C GLU A 117 -5.76 0.00 -8.25
N ILE A 118 -5.51 0.70 -7.13
CA ILE A 118 -4.95 0.10 -5.92
C ILE A 118 -5.84 -1.03 -5.37
N LEU A 119 -7.16 -0.79 -5.30
CA LEU A 119 -8.10 -1.71 -4.65
C LEU A 119 -8.57 -2.86 -5.56
N CYS A 120 -8.57 -2.66 -6.87
CA CYS A 120 -8.98 -3.66 -7.86
C CYS A 120 -7.79 -4.43 -8.44
N GLY A 121 -6.57 -3.85 -8.40
CA GLY A 121 -5.36 -4.43 -8.99
C GLY A 121 -5.21 -4.19 -10.49
N PHE A 122 -6.06 -3.37 -11.11
CA PHE A 122 -6.00 -3.01 -12.53
C PHE A 122 -6.65 -1.65 -12.80
N SER A 123 -6.23 -0.99 -13.87
CA SER A 123 -6.86 0.25 -14.34
C SER A 123 -8.10 -0.05 -15.20
N ASP A 124 -9.11 0.81 -15.09
CA ASP A 124 -10.33 0.74 -15.87
C ASP A 124 -10.59 2.11 -16.53
N PRO A 125 -10.59 2.20 -17.88
CA PRO A 125 -10.77 3.47 -18.57
C PRO A 125 -12.15 4.12 -18.33
N ARG A 126 -13.13 3.36 -17.83
CA ARG A 126 -14.46 3.88 -17.46
C ARG A 126 -14.42 4.68 -16.15
N ILE A 127 -13.39 4.50 -15.32
CA ILE A 127 -13.18 5.26 -14.09
C ILE A 127 -12.28 6.45 -14.45
N ASP A 128 -12.90 7.53 -14.88
CA ASP A 128 -12.24 8.69 -15.50
C ASP A 128 -12.57 10.02 -14.82
N SER A 129 -13.17 9.97 -13.64
CA SER A 129 -13.57 11.15 -12.88
C SER A 129 -13.68 10.87 -11.39
N ASN A 130 -13.67 11.92 -10.56
CA ASN A 130 -14.00 11.85 -9.13
C ASN A 130 -15.51 11.92 -8.87
N ALA A 131 -16.34 11.68 -9.90
CA ALA A 131 -17.78 11.68 -9.75
C ALA A 131 -18.20 10.57 -8.79
N LYS A 132 -19.29 10.81 -8.04
CA LYS A 132 -19.92 9.86 -7.11
C LYS A 132 -20.68 8.76 -7.85
N LYS A 133 -19.95 8.01 -8.69
CA LYS A 133 -20.44 6.87 -9.46
C LYS A 133 -19.90 5.60 -8.80
N PRO A 134 -20.74 4.62 -8.43
CA PRO A 134 -20.26 3.37 -7.84
C PRO A 134 -19.26 2.66 -8.75
N ASN A 135 -18.18 2.14 -8.17
CA ASN A 135 -17.18 1.39 -8.90
C ASN A 135 -17.80 0.09 -9.42
N ALA A 136 -17.75 -0.09 -10.75
CA ALA A 136 -18.27 -1.30 -11.37
C ALA A 136 -17.44 -2.54 -11.00
N ASN A 137 -16.15 -2.35 -10.73
CA ASN A 137 -15.22 -3.43 -10.41
C ASN A 137 -15.33 -3.87 -8.95
N VAL A 138 -15.08 -5.16 -8.70
CA VAL A 138 -15.02 -5.71 -7.34
C VAL A 138 -13.65 -5.40 -6.76
N THR A 139 -13.64 -4.69 -5.64
CA THR A 139 -12.40 -4.41 -4.90
C THR A 139 -11.95 -5.64 -4.10
N VAL A 140 -10.68 -5.70 -3.72
CA VAL A 140 -10.17 -6.72 -2.80
C VAL A 140 -10.92 -6.71 -1.45
N LEU A 141 -11.37 -5.53 -1.00
CA LEU A 141 -12.15 -5.38 0.24
C LEU A 141 -13.53 -6.04 0.11
N GLU A 142 -14.23 -5.77 -0.99
CA GLU A 142 -15.51 -6.41 -1.29
C GLU A 142 -15.36 -7.92 -1.45
N TRP A 143 -14.36 -8.36 -2.22
CA TRP A 143 -14.08 -9.78 -2.42
C TRP A 143 -13.79 -10.50 -1.11
N LEU A 144 -13.00 -9.89 -0.21
CA LEU A 144 -12.75 -10.41 1.14
C LEU A 144 -14.02 -10.47 1.97
N ASN A 145 -14.84 -9.41 1.98
CA ASN A 145 -16.07 -9.38 2.79
C ASN A 145 -17.08 -10.47 2.37
N GLN A 146 -17.00 -10.95 1.13
CA GLN A 146 -17.82 -12.05 0.62
C GLN A 146 -17.27 -13.45 0.99
N LYS A 147 -16.05 -13.57 1.53
CA LYS A 147 -15.51 -14.86 1.98
C LYS A 147 -16.04 -15.21 3.37
N PRO A 148 -16.53 -16.45 3.60
CA PRO A 148 -16.99 -16.87 4.92
C PRO A 148 -15.98 -16.65 6.06
N ALA A 149 -14.67 -16.80 5.77
CA ALA A 149 -13.61 -16.57 6.76
C ALA A 149 -13.47 -15.11 7.21
N PHE A 150 -13.92 -14.14 6.40
CA PHE A 150 -13.72 -12.70 6.61
C PHE A 150 -15.03 -11.92 6.72
N ALA A 151 -16.19 -12.55 6.51
CA ALA A 151 -17.49 -11.91 6.58
C ALA A 151 -17.69 -11.18 7.93
N GLY A 152 -18.03 -9.89 7.84
CA GLY A 152 -18.20 -9.03 9.02
C GLY A 152 -16.90 -8.62 9.72
N ARG A 153 -15.74 -8.93 9.14
CA ARG A 153 -14.41 -8.59 9.68
C ARG A 153 -13.59 -7.68 8.76
N VAL A 154 -14.20 -7.18 7.69
CA VAL A 154 -13.62 -6.17 6.79
C VAL A 154 -14.27 -4.84 7.11
N ALA A 155 -13.46 -3.79 7.24
CA ALA A 155 -13.91 -2.43 7.50
C ALA A 155 -13.07 -1.44 6.68
N ALA A 156 -13.69 -0.33 6.30
CA ALA A 156 -13.02 0.77 5.61
C ALA A 156 -13.28 2.09 6.35
N PHE A 157 -12.23 2.89 6.52
CA PHE A 157 -12.30 4.23 7.09
C PHE A 157 -11.69 5.21 6.09
N GLY A 158 -12.37 6.31 5.81
CA GLY A 158 -11.92 7.31 4.86
C GLY A 158 -12.42 8.71 5.21
N ASN A 159 -11.62 9.72 4.91
CA ASN A 159 -11.92 11.14 5.15
C ASN A 159 -12.51 11.85 3.90
N TRP A 160 -12.68 11.12 2.80
CA TRP A 160 -13.18 11.66 1.54
C TRP A 160 -14.54 11.06 1.18
N ASP A 161 -15.48 11.92 0.79
CA ASP A 161 -16.89 11.58 0.55
C ASP A 161 -17.14 10.76 -0.72
N VAL A 162 -16.11 10.54 -1.55
CA VAL A 162 -16.15 9.67 -2.73
C VAL A 162 -15.75 8.22 -2.41
N ILE A 163 -15.09 7.96 -1.27
CA ILE A 163 -14.68 6.60 -0.85
C ILE A 163 -15.83 5.58 -0.87
N PRO A 164 -17.05 5.89 -0.38
CA PRO A 164 -18.17 4.94 -0.46
C PRO A 164 -18.51 4.49 -1.88
N TYR A 165 -18.24 5.30 -2.89
CA TYR A 165 -18.47 4.96 -4.29
C TYR A 165 -17.33 4.13 -4.86
N ILE A 166 -16.08 4.43 -4.48
CA ILE A 166 -14.88 3.68 -4.87
C ILE A 166 -14.95 2.22 -4.41
N ILE A 167 -15.38 1.99 -3.16
CA ILE A 167 -15.55 0.65 -2.59
C ILE A 167 -16.94 0.05 -2.85
N ASN A 168 -17.79 0.79 -3.58
CA ASN A 168 -19.19 0.44 -3.87
C ASN A 168 -19.93 -0.07 -2.61
N ARG A 169 -20.07 0.80 -1.61
CA ARG A 169 -20.63 0.52 -0.28
C ARG A 169 -21.96 -0.23 -0.32
N GLU A 170 -22.86 0.12 -1.23
CA GLU A 170 -24.17 -0.55 -1.35
C GLU A 170 -24.01 -2.03 -1.70
N ARG A 171 -23.13 -2.35 -2.66
CA ARG A 171 -22.86 -3.74 -3.08
C ARG A 171 -21.98 -4.48 -2.08
N SER A 172 -20.92 -3.83 -1.59
CA SER A 172 -19.92 -4.45 -0.72
C SER A 172 -20.37 -4.59 0.74
N ARG A 173 -21.37 -3.81 1.16
CA ARG A 173 -21.89 -3.74 2.54
C ARG A 173 -20.82 -3.35 3.56
N LEU A 174 -19.91 -2.46 3.16
CA LEU A 174 -18.83 -1.89 4.00
C LEU A 174 -19.16 -0.47 4.50
#